data_AF-A0A8X6HAG7-F1
#
_entry.id   AF-A0A8X6HAG7-F1
#
_cell.length_a   1.000
_cell.length_b   1.000
_cell.length_c   1.000
_cell.angle_alpha   90.00
_cell.angle_beta   90.00
_cell.angle_gamma   90.00
#
_symmetry.space_group_name_H-M   'P 1'
#
loop_
_entity.id
_entity.type
_entity.pdbx_description
1 polymer ?
#
loop_
_entity_poly.entity_id
_entity_poly.type
_entity_poly.pdbx_seq_one_letter_code
_entity_poly.pdbx_strand_id
1 'polypeptide(L)'
;MNHAKVIKYESYYDNNLAKLLIRRALSNRKIGHFFFWHLKSEMHEPSVATRFGLMLEAYCRGVGSHLKSIVRQVEALEKLTKLTDILKARKDETQKERLKFLYEQVQQADYLEALQNFPSPLNNNHVLGNLIVDDCKILDSAKRPLWLVWLNPDPMAECLFKYNSIIFKNGDDLRQDMLTLQVIRIMDSIWQNEGLDMRMMPYACLATGKEVGMIEVVRNAKTVMNIQRKGGRMAAFQVDSTQLHKYIKEKNKGIR
;
A
#
# COMPACT_ATOMS: atom_id res chain seq x y z
N MET A 1 -1.53 3.59 15.60
CA MET A 1 -0.10 3.70 15.99
C MET A 1 0.32 5.17 15.93
N ASN A 2 -0.34 6.04 16.72
CA ASN A 2 -0.12 7.49 16.67
C ASN A 2 1.03 7.98 17.57
N HIS A 3 1.59 7.10 18.41
CA HIS A 3 2.67 7.43 19.34
C HIS A 3 4.00 7.78 18.66
N ALA A 4 4.22 7.35 17.41
CA ALA A 4 5.40 7.72 16.63
C ALA A 4 5.46 9.23 16.31
N LYS A 5 4.31 9.93 16.30
CA LYS A 5 4.29 11.39 16.15
C LYS A 5 4.65 12.10 17.45
N VAL A 6 4.31 11.52 18.60
CA VAL A 6 4.55 12.11 19.93
C VAL A 6 6.05 12.14 20.25
N ILE A 7 6.81 11.13 19.81
CA ILE A 7 8.27 11.06 20.05
C ILE A 7 9.04 12.26 19.46
N LYS A 8 8.46 13.00 18.51
CA LYS A 8 9.05 14.19 17.91
C LYS A 8 9.16 15.35 18.91
N TYR A 9 8.32 15.35 19.94
CA TYR A 9 8.27 16.40 20.96
C TYR A 9 9.11 16.08 22.19
N GLU A 10 9.74 14.90 22.25
CA GLU A 10 10.63 14.51 23.35
C GLU A 10 11.95 15.31 23.29
N SER A 11 12.35 15.93 24.39
CA SER A 11 13.57 16.76 24.43
C SER A 11 14.85 15.96 24.21
N TYR A 12 14.91 14.72 24.72
CA TYR A 12 16.12 13.88 24.68
C TYR A 12 15.91 12.64 23.82
N TYR A 13 16.99 12.14 23.21
CA TYR A 13 16.95 10.91 22.42
C TYR A 13 16.64 9.69 23.29
N ASP A 14 17.30 9.57 24.44
CA ASP A 14 17.00 8.53 25.42
C ASP A 14 15.86 8.98 26.34
N ASN A 15 14.69 8.35 26.20
CA ASN A 15 13.53 8.62 27.02
C ASN A 15 12.65 7.36 27.16
N ASN A 16 11.75 7.37 28.15
CA ASN A 16 10.91 6.22 28.47
C ASN A 16 9.96 5.84 27.31
N LEU A 17 9.48 6.82 26.53
CA LEU A 17 8.62 6.56 25.39
C LEU A 17 9.38 5.85 24.27
N ALA A 18 10.60 6.27 23.93
CA ALA A 18 11.46 5.61 22.96
C ALA A 18 11.75 4.16 23.37
N LYS A 19 12.17 3.95 24.63
CA LYS A 19 12.41 2.60 25.19
C LYS A 19 11.17 1.71 25.12
N LEU A 20 10.01 2.25 25.48
CA LEU A 20 8.73 1.54 25.43
C LEU A 20 8.38 1.11 23.99
N LEU A 21 8.48 2.04 23.04
CA LEU A 21 8.16 1.77 21.63
C LEU A 21 9.09 0.72 21.04
N ILE A 22 10.40 0.85 21.24
CA ILE A 22 11.40 -0.13 20.76
C ILE A 22 11.14 -1.50 21.41
N ARG A 23 10.93 -1.57 22.72
CA ARG A 23 10.65 -2.84 23.42
C ARG A 23 9.40 -3.53 22.87
N ARG A 24 8.31 -2.77 22.64
CA ARG A 24 7.07 -3.30 22.06
C ARG A 24 7.25 -3.73 20.61
N ALA A 25 8.00 -2.96 19.81
CA ALA A 25 8.34 -3.29 18.43
C ALA A 25 9.13 -4.59 18.32
N LEU A 26 10.12 -4.79 19.21
CA LEU A 26 10.92 -6.02 19.26
C LEU A 26 10.13 -7.23 19.79
N SER A 27 9.16 -7.00 20.69
CA SER A 27 8.36 -8.08 21.27
C SER A 27 7.19 -8.55 20.38
N ASN A 28 6.80 -7.77 19.37
CA ASN A 28 5.68 -8.10 18.50
C ASN A 28 5.98 -7.71 17.06
N ARG A 29 6.08 -8.70 16.18
CA ARG A 29 6.46 -8.52 14.76
C ARG A 29 5.55 -7.56 14.01
N LYS A 30 4.23 -7.59 14.26
CA LYS A 30 3.27 -6.68 13.60
C LYS A 30 3.50 -5.25 14.05
N ILE A 31 3.76 -5.02 15.34
CA ILE A 31 4.11 -3.70 15.86
C ILE A 31 5.47 -3.27 15.28
N GLY A 32 6.48 -4.13 15.32
CA GLY A 32 7.81 -3.83 14.79
C GLY A 32 7.81 -3.46 13.31
N HIS A 33 7.03 -4.17 12.50
CA HIS A 33 6.84 -3.90 11.08
C HIS A 33 6.35 -2.47 10.81
N PHE A 34 5.24 -2.07 11.44
CA PHE A 34 4.71 -0.71 11.27
C PHE A 34 5.57 0.35 11.97
N PHE A 35 6.27 -0.01 13.05
CA PHE A 35 7.23 0.87 13.72
C PHE A 35 8.36 1.25 12.74
N PHE A 36 8.94 0.26 12.07
CA PHE A 36 9.95 0.49 11.04
C PHE A 36 9.43 1.42 9.95
N TRP A 37 8.29 1.11 9.33
CA TRP A 37 7.77 1.89 8.21
C TRP A 37 7.36 3.32 8.59
N HIS A 38 6.76 3.51 9.77
CA HIS A 38 6.41 4.85 10.25
C HIS A 38 7.65 5.73 10.44
N LEU A 39 8.72 5.21 11.06
CA LEU A 39 9.96 5.98 11.20
C LEU A 39 10.67 6.16 9.85
N LYS A 40 10.81 5.08 9.06
CA LYS A 40 11.51 5.10 7.77
C LYS A 40 10.89 6.08 6.79
N SER A 41 9.56 6.20 6.77
CA SER A 41 8.85 7.10 5.87
C SER A 41 9.19 8.57 6.08
N GLU A 42 9.57 8.96 7.29
CA GLU A 42 9.86 10.35 7.68
C GLU A 42 11.36 10.65 7.77
N MET A 43 12.24 9.70 7.40
CA MET A 43 13.70 9.89 7.45
C MET A 43 14.23 11.02 6.56
N HIS A 44 13.43 11.51 5.62
CA HIS A 44 13.77 12.65 4.76
C HIS A 44 13.64 14.00 5.47
N GLU A 45 12.96 14.06 6.62
CA GLU A 45 12.75 15.28 7.40
C GLU A 45 13.96 15.53 8.34
N PRO A 46 14.77 16.58 8.10
CA PRO A 46 16.01 16.79 8.86
C PRO A 46 15.80 16.94 10.37
N SER A 47 14.66 17.49 10.78
CA SER A 47 14.30 17.74 12.18
C SER A 47 14.14 16.46 13.01
N VAL A 48 13.85 15.32 12.37
CA VAL A 48 13.61 14.02 13.04
C VAL A 48 14.58 12.93 12.59
N ALA A 49 15.31 13.13 11.49
CA ALA A 49 16.17 12.13 10.86
C ALA A 49 17.16 11.48 11.84
N THR A 50 17.87 12.26 12.67
CA THR A 50 18.82 11.71 13.65
C THR A 50 18.12 10.83 14.68
N ARG A 51 17.01 11.30 15.27
CA ARG A 51 16.24 10.57 16.28
C ARG A 51 15.70 9.26 15.71
N PHE A 52 15.05 9.35 14.55
CA PHE A 52 14.43 8.20 13.90
C PHE A 52 15.49 7.21 13.41
N GLY A 53 16.64 7.71 12.93
CA GLY A 53 17.80 6.90 12.57
C GLY A 53 18.34 6.08 13.73
N LEU A 54 18.57 6.70 14.89
CA LEU A 54 19.04 5.99 16.10
C LEU A 54 18.02 4.93 16.57
N MET A 55 16.73 5.25 16.54
CA MET A 55 15.67 4.30 16.92
C MET A 55 15.56 3.13 15.92
N LEU A 56 15.67 3.40 14.63
CA LEU A 56 15.69 2.38 13.58
C LEU A 56 16.93 1.50 13.70
N GLU A 57 18.10 2.06 13.99
CA GLU A 57 19.33 1.29 14.20
C GLU A 57 19.15 0.32 15.38
N ALA A 58 18.69 0.81 16.53
CA ALA A 58 18.43 -0.02 17.70
C ALA A 58 17.43 -1.15 17.41
N TYR A 59 16.35 -0.85 16.67
CA TYR A 59 15.37 -1.85 16.26
C TYR A 59 15.97 -2.89 15.29
N CYS A 60 16.70 -2.46 14.25
CA CYS A 60 17.33 -3.35 13.27
C CYS A 60 18.39 -4.26 13.91
N ARG A 61 19.12 -3.78 14.92
CA ARG A 61 20.05 -4.61 15.70
C ARG A 61 19.33 -5.68 16.55
N GLY A 62 18.11 -5.39 17.03
CA GLY A 62 17.34 -6.30 17.89
C GLY A 62 16.38 -7.25 17.17
N VAL A 63 16.01 -6.98 15.91
CA VAL A 63 14.93 -7.72 15.22
C VAL A 63 15.35 -9.14 14.77
N GLY A 64 16.66 -9.43 14.75
CA GLY A 64 17.20 -10.74 14.39
C GLY A 64 16.97 -11.11 12.92
N SER A 65 16.55 -12.34 12.66
CA SER A 65 16.43 -12.89 11.29
C SER A 65 15.41 -12.16 10.41
N HIS A 66 14.42 -11.48 11.00
CA HIS A 66 13.41 -10.69 10.27
C HIS A 66 13.98 -9.47 9.54
N LEU A 67 15.20 -9.04 9.88
CA LEU A 67 15.86 -7.94 9.19
C LEU A 67 15.96 -8.21 7.69
N LYS A 68 16.22 -9.47 7.30
CA LYS A 68 16.27 -9.87 5.88
C LYS A 68 14.97 -9.58 5.14
N SER A 69 13.82 -9.86 5.77
CA SER A 69 12.50 -9.57 5.18
C SER A 69 12.26 -8.07 5.02
N ILE A 70 12.71 -7.26 5.98
CA ILE A 70 12.61 -5.79 5.89
C ILE A 70 13.49 -5.25 4.77
N VAL A 71 14.74 -5.72 4.67
CA VAL A 71 15.67 -5.34 3.59
C VAL A 71 15.06 -5.66 2.22
N ARG A 72 14.50 -6.87 2.06
CA ARG A 72 13.77 -7.28 0.86
C ARG A 72 12.62 -6.34 0.48
N GLN A 73 11.86 -5.84 1.45
CA GLN A 73 10.81 -4.86 1.20
C GLN A 73 11.38 -3.49 0.78
N VAL A 74 12.47 -3.04 1.41
CA VAL A 74 13.14 -1.78 1.07
C VAL A 74 13.66 -1.83 -0.36
N GLU A 75 14.36 -2.90 -0.76
CA GLU A 75 14.86 -3.11 -2.13
C GLU A 75 13.73 -3.07 -3.16
N ALA A 76 12.61 -3.76 -2.89
CA ALA A 76 11.44 -3.75 -3.77
C ALA A 76 10.88 -2.34 -3.96
N LEU A 77 10.70 -1.59 -2.87
CA LEU A 77 10.18 -0.22 -2.91
C LEU A 77 11.15 0.76 -3.59
N GLU A 78 12.47 0.58 -3.45
CA GLU A 78 13.45 1.37 -4.18
C GLU A 78 13.41 1.12 -5.69
N LYS A 79 13.26 -0.14 -6.12
CA LYS A 79 13.05 -0.49 -7.53
C LYS A 79 11.78 0.14 -8.09
N LEU A 80 10.66 0.06 -7.37
CA LEU A 80 9.40 0.69 -7.78
C LEU A 80 9.50 2.23 -7.84
N THR A 81 10.22 2.83 -6.90
CA THR A 81 10.47 4.29 -6.90
C THR A 81 11.27 4.70 -8.13
N LYS A 82 12.41 4.04 -8.40
CA LYS A 82 13.23 4.30 -9.60
C LYS A 82 12.44 4.12 -10.90
N LEU A 83 11.68 3.03 -11.01
CA LEU A 83 10.84 2.73 -12.16
C LEU A 83 9.79 3.81 -12.40
N THR A 84 9.09 4.26 -11.34
CA THR A 84 8.10 5.33 -11.46
C THR A 84 8.72 6.69 -11.77
N ASP A 85 9.90 7.00 -11.26
CA ASP A 85 10.62 8.24 -11.61
C ASP A 85 11.00 8.27 -13.10
N ILE A 86 11.47 7.14 -13.65
CA ILE A 86 11.75 7.02 -15.09
C ILE A 86 10.45 7.17 -15.91
N LEU A 87 9.36 6.52 -15.50
CA LEU A 87 8.05 6.63 -16.18
C LEU A 87 7.48 8.06 -16.15
N LYS A 88 7.76 8.84 -15.10
CA LYS A 88 7.38 10.27 -15.02
C LYS A 88 8.23 11.15 -15.92
N ALA A 89 9.50 10.82 -16.11
CA ALA A 89 10.39 11.55 -17.02
C ALA A 89 10.01 11.37 -18.50
N ARG A 90 9.41 10.22 -18.86
CA ARG A 90 8.88 9.89 -20.20
C ARG A 90 7.54 10.60 -20.48
N LYS A 91 7.53 11.93 -20.56
CA LYS A 91 6.29 12.74 -20.70
C LYS A 91 5.64 12.68 -22.09
N ASP A 92 6.43 12.51 -23.14
CA ASP A 92 5.93 12.57 -24.52
C ASP A 92 5.43 11.22 -25.05
N GLU A 93 5.77 10.12 -24.36
CA GLU A 93 5.32 8.78 -24.73
C GLU A 93 3.81 8.58 -24.55
N THR A 94 3.23 7.75 -25.41
CA THR A 94 1.87 7.25 -25.26
C THR A 94 1.76 6.30 -24.07
N GLN A 95 0.54 6.08 -23.57
CA GLN A 95 0.30 5.11 -22.50
C GLN A 95 0.75 3.68 -22.88
N LYS A 96 0.60 3.31 -24.16
CA LYS A 96 1.00 2.00 -24.67
C LYS A 96 2.52 1.81 -24.61
N GLU A 97 3.29 2.83 -24.99
CA GLU A 97 4.76 2.81 -24.93
C GLU A 97 5.26 2.72 -23.49
N ARG A 98 4.67 3.49 -22.57
CA ARG A 98 4.99 3.40 -21.14
C ARG A 98 4.67 2.04 -20.53
N LEU A 99 3.55 1.43 -20.92
CA LEU A 99 3.17 0.10 -20.46
C LEU A 99 4.13 -0.96 -21.00
N LYS A 100 4.53 -0.85 -22.27
CA LYS A 100 5.56 -1.70 -22.87
C LYS A 100 6.89 -1.57 -22.10
N PHE A 101 7.33 -0.34 -21.83
CA PHE A 101 8.53 -0.09 -21.01
C PHE A 101 8.40 -0.67 -19.60
N LEU A 102 7.25 -0.51 -18.94
CA LEU A 102 6.99 -1.12 -17.63
C LEU A 102 7.24 -2.63 -17.69
N TYR A 103 6.64 -3.32 -18.68
CA TYR A 103 6.76 -4.77 -18.83
C TYR A 103 8.20 -5.21 -19.10
N GLU A 104 8.91 -4.53 -19.99
CA GLU A 104 10.32 -4.81 -20.28
C GLU A 104 11.22 -4.59 -19.05
N GLN A 105 10.98 -3.54 -18.27
CA GLN A 105 11.76 -3.25 -17.07
C GLN A 105 11.54 -4.25 -15.95
N VAL A 106 10.29 -4.60 -15.64
CA VAL A 106 10.00 -5.53 -14.53
C VAL A 106 10.45 -6.96 -14.84
N GLN A 107 10.67 -7.29 -16.11
CA GLN A 107 11.23 -8.58 -16.55
C GLN A 107 12.76 -8.65 -16.45
N GLN A 108 13.46 -7.54 -16.18
CA GLN A 108 14.90 -7.58 -15.93
C GLN A 108 15.20 -8.39 -14.66
N ALA A 109 16.30 -9.15 -14.66
CA ALA A 109 16.61 -10.11 -13.61
C ALA A 109 16.67 -9.48 -12.20
N ASP A 110 17.23 -8.28 -12.09
CA ASP A 110 17.34 -7.52 -10.86
C ASP A 110 15.99 -6.99 -10.35
N TYR A 111 15.03 -6.72 -11.24
CA TYR A 111 13.65 -6.38 -10.87
C TYR A 111 12.85 -7.62 -10.47
N LEU A 112 12.96 -8.73 -11.22
CA LEU A 112 12.31 -10.00 -10.87
C LEU A 112 12.78 -10.52 -9.52
N GLU A 113 14.08 -10.42 -9.25
CA GLU A 113 14.63 -10.81 -7.96
C GLU A 113 14.05 -9.94 -6.84
N ALA A 114 14.01 -8.61 -6.99
CA ALA A 114 13.58 -7.68 -5.95
C ALA A 114 12.04 -7.65 -5.74
N LEU A 115 11.25 -7.76 -6.81
CA LEU A 115 9.80 -7.58 -6.79
C LEU A 115 9.01 -8.88 -6.62
N GLN A 116 9.65 -10.01 -6.33
CA GLN A 116 8.95 -11.28 -6.14
C GLN A 116 9.35 -11.97 -4.84
N ASN A 117 8.45 -12.81 -4.34
CA ASN A 117 8.63 -13.68 -3.17
C ASN A 117 9.09 -12.93 -1.91
N PHE A 118 8.45 -11.79 -1.62
CA PHE A 118 8.75 -10.98 -0.43
C PHE A 118 7.47 -10.64 0.36
N PRO A 119 7.56 -10.43 1.69
CA PRO A 119 6.39 -10.08 2.49
C PRO A 119 5.87 -8.68 2.13
N SER A 120 4.55 -8.50 2.08
CA SER A 120 3.93 -7.22 1.74
C SER A 120 4.19 -6.15 2.81
N PRO A 121 4.61 -4.92 2.43
CA PRO A 121 4.68 -3.79 3.35
C PRO A 121 3.33 -3.42 3.97
N LEU A 122 2.21 -3.68 3.29
CA LEU A 122 0.87 -3.39 3.82
C LEU A 122 0.43 -4.38 4.90
N ASN A 123 0.89 -5.64 4.81
CA ASN A 123 0.63 -6.69 5.80
C ASN A 123 1.74 -7.75 5.73
N ASN A 124 2.59 -7.80 6.74
CA ASN A 124 3.74 -8.71 6.79
C ASN A 124 3.37 -10.21 6.86
N ASN A 125 2.09 -10.55 7.02
CA ASN A 125 1.60 -11.94 6.96
C ASN A 125 1.29 -12.38 5.52
N HIS A 126 1.22 -11.47 4.56
CA HIS A 126 0.97 -11.81 3.15
C HIS A 126 2.28 -11.80 2.39
N VAL A 127 2.58 -12.88 1.68
CA VAL A 127 3.71 -12.94 0.76
C VAL A 127 3.24 -12.54 -0.63
N LEU A 128 3.98 -11.64 -1.26
CA LEU A 128 3.82 -11.28 -2.67
C LEU A 128 4.70 -12.25 -3.47
N GLY A 129 4.08 -13.20 -4.17
CA GLY A 129 4.77 -14.25 -4.93
C GLY A 129 5.34 -13.74 -6.25
N ASN A 130 5.11 -14.47 -7.35
CA ASN A 130 5.54 -14.03 -8.68
C ASN A 130 4.65 -12.88 -9.17
N LEU A 131 5.26 -11.91 -9.83
CA LEU A 131 4.57 -10.75 -10.41
C LEU A 131 3.86 -11.19 -11.69
N ILE A 132 2.57 -10.91 -11.81
CA ILE A 132 1.80 -11.10 -13.05
C ILE A 132 1.92 -9.83 -13.87
N VAL A 133 2.96 -9.80 -14.71
CA VAL A 133 3.32 -8.62 -15.51
C VAL A 133 2.16 -8.16 -16.39
N ASP A 134 1.46 -9.09 -17.03
CA ASP A 134 0.36 -8.80 -17.96
C ASP A 134 -0.84 -8.11 -17.30
N ASP A 135 -1.01 -8.31 -15.98
CA ASP A 135 -2.08 -7.69 -15.19
C ASP A 135 -1.67 -6.36 -14.54
N CYS A 136 -0.38 -6.00 -14.61
CA CYS A 136 0.12 -4.72 -14.12
C CYS A 136 -0.32 -3.57 -15.02
N LYS A 137 -0.63 -2.40 -14.44
CA LYS A 137 -1.14 -1.24 -15.19
C LYS A 137 -0.53 0.07 -14.67
N ILE A 138 -0.49 1.07 -15.54
CA ILE A 138 -0.23 2.46 -15.16
C ILE A 138 -1.59 3.17 -15.16
N LEU A 139 -2.03 3.64 -14.00
CA LEU A 139 -3.33 4.32 -13.88
C LEU A 139 -3.26 5.74 -14.48
N ASP A 140 -4.37 6.19 -15.06
CA ASP A 140 -4.46 7.46 -15.81
C ASP A 140 -4.45 8.75 -14.96
N SER A 141 -4.22 8.64 -13.64
CA SER A 141 -4.21 9.81 -12.76
C SER A 141 -2.93 10.65 -12.92
N ALA A 142 -2.95 11.89 -12.45
CA ALA A 142 -1.88 12.87 -12.66
C ALA A 142 -0.48 12.37 -12.22
N LYS A 143 -0.41 11.58 -11.14
CA LYS A 143 0.85 11.04 -10.61
C LYS A 143 1.21 9.65 -11.16
N ARG A 144 0.38 9.08 -12.05
CA ARG A 144 0.59 7.80 -12.75
C ARG A 144 1.00 6.65 -11.82
N PRO A 145 0.20 6.33 -10.78
CA PRO A 145 0.53 5.25 -9.87
C PRO A 145 0.48 3.89 -10.60
N LEU A 146 1.28 2.95 -10.10
CA LEU A 146 1.35 1.60 -10.64
C LEU A 146 0.33 0.72 -9.95
N TRP A 147 -0.49 0.03 -10.73
CA TRP A 147 -1.27 -1.11 -10.28
C TRP A 147 -0.43 -2.37 -10.49
N LEU A 148 -0.07 -3.03 -9.41
CA LEU A 148 0.80 -4.20 -9.42
C LEU A 148 0.03 -5.42 -8.93
N VAL A 149 0.22 -6.56 -9.60
CA VAL A 149 -0.49 -7.80 -9.30
C VAL A 149 0.52 -8.94 -9.10
N TRP A 150 0.41 -9.63 -7.97
CA TRP A 150 1.22 -10.81 -7.66
C TRP A 150 0.33 -12.03 -7.46
N LEU A 151 0.88 -13.20 -7.74
CA LEU A 151 0.35 -14.46 -7.24
C LEU A 151 0.46 -14.49 -5.71
N ASN A 152 -0.56 -15.05 -5.08
CA ASN A 152 -0.49 -15.46 -3.69
C ASN A 152 0.13 -16.87 -3.64
N PRO A 153 1.33 -17.04 -3.07
CA PRO A 153 1.99 -18.34 -3.01
C PRO A 153 1.44 -19.26 -1.92
N ASP A 154 0.45 -18.81 -1.13
CA ASP A 154 -0.19 -19.63 -0.11
C ASP A 154 -0.82 -20.89 -0.74
N PRO A 155 -0.59 -22.09 -0.19
CA PRO A 155 -1.19 -23.32 -0.72
C PRO A 155 -2.72 -23.29 -0.78
N MET A 156 -3.37 -22.50 0.09
CA MET A 156 -4.81 -22.28 0.16
C MET A 156 -5.24 -21.00 -0.56
N ALA A 157 -4.40 -20.42 -1.42
CA ALA A 157 -4.71 -19.20 -2.16
C ALA A 157 -6.01 -19.31 -2.97
N GLU A 158 -6.33 -20.47 -3.55
CA GLU A 158 -7.60 -20.68 -4.27
C GLU A 158 -8.84 -20.58 -3.35
N CYS A 159 -8.70 -20.85 -2.05
CA CYS A 159 -9.79 -20.74 -1.06
C CYS A 159 -9.90 -19.33 -0.45
N LEU A 160 -8.85 -18.51 -0.55
CA LEU A 160 -8.82 -17.16 0.01
C LEU A 160 -8.84 -16.11 -1.12
N PHE A 161 -7.72 -16.01 -1.83
CA PHE A 161 -7.52 -15.14 -2.96
C PHE A 161 -6.26 -15.55 -3.70
N LYS A 162 -6.39 -15.81 -5.00
CA LYS A 162 -5.28 -16.19 -5.89
C LYS A 162 -4.28 -15.07 -6.13
N TYR A 163 -4.73 -13.82 -6.04
CA TYR A 163 -3.93 -12.64 -6.38
C TYR A 163 -3.90 -11.60 -5.26
N ASN A 164 -2.74 -10.98 -5.10
CA ASN A 164 -2.53 -9.77 -4.31
C ASN A 164 -2.37 -8.59 -5.26
N SER A 165 -3.19 -7.55 -5.10
CA SER A 165 -3.10 -6.34 -5.91
C SER A 165 -2.81 -5.14 -5.01
N ILE A 166 -1.82 -4.34 -5.40
CA ILE A 166 -1.40 -3.14 -4.66
C ILE A 166 -1.25 -1.99 -5.64
N ILE A 167 -1.72 -0.82 -5.24
CA ILE A 167 -1.43 0.44 -5.93
C ILE A 167 -0.19 1.03 -5.28
N PHE A 168 0.89 1.15 -6.04
CA PHE A 168 2.08 1.89 -5.65
C PHE A 168 1.98 3.34 -6.14
N LYS A 169 2.10 4.29 -5.22
CA LYS A 169 2.07 5.73 -5.51
C LYS A 169 3.43 6.35 -5.24
N ASN A 170 3.84 7.23 -6.14
CA ASN A 170 5.02 8.07 -5.99
C ASN A 170 4.64 9.50 -6.43
N GLY A 171 4.80 10.49 -5.55
CA GLY A 171 4.46 11.90 -5.75
C GLY A 171 3.13 12.33 -5.11
N ASP A 172 2.53 11.50 -4.25
CA ASP A 172 1.37 11.80 -3.40
C ASP A 172 1.72 11.50 -1.93
N ASP A 173 1.42 12.43 -1.01
CA ASP A 173 1.59 12.19 0.43
C ASP A 173 0.42 11.38 1.01
N LEU A 174 0.66 10.09 1.29
CA LEU A 174 -0.37 9.18 1.83
C LEU A 174 -0.58 9.30 3.35
N ARG A 175 0.15 10.17 4.07
CA ARG A 175 0.03 10.29 5.53
C ARG A 175 -1.38 10.73 5.97
N GLN A 176 -2.05 11.55 5.16
CA GLN A 176 -3.43 11.96 5.43
C GLN A 176 -4.40 10.79 5.25
N ASP A 177 -4.32 10.06 4.13
CA ASP A 177 -5.12 8.86 3.87
C ASP A 177 -4.96 7.81 4.98
N MET A 178 -3.72 7.57 5.43
CA MET A 178 -3.43 6.66 6.53
C MET A 178 -4.17 7.04 7.82
N LEU A 179 -4.15 8.33 8.18
CA LEU A 179 -4.81 8.82 9.38
C LEU A 179 -6.33 8.68 9.25
N THR A 180 -6.90 9.07 8.12
CA THR A 180 -8.34 8.94 7.84
C THR A 180 -8.78 7.49 7.95
N LEU A 181 -8.08 6.55 7.30
CA LEU A 181 -8.39 5.12 7.37
C LEU A 181 -8.22 4.56 8.79
N GLN A 182 -7.30 5.08 9.59
CA GLN A 182 -7.17 4.71 11.00
C GLN A 182 -8.36 5.22 11.83
N VAL A 183 -8.84 6.44 11.58
CA VAL A 183 -10.04 6.97 12.24
C VAL A 183 -11.27 6.14 11.86
N ILE A 184 -11.43 5.79 10.58
CA ILE A 184 -12.52 4.91 10.13
C ILE A 184 -12.46 3.54 10.84
N ARG A 185 -11.27 2.94 11.01
CA ARG A 185 -11.12 1.70 11.80
C ARG A 185 -11.56 1.85 13.26
N ILE A 186 -11.28 3.00 13.87
CA ILE A 186 -11.71 3.26 15.25
C ILE A 186 -13.23 3.40 15.31
N MET A 187 -13.83 4.14 14.37
CA MET A 187 -15.30 4.28 14.27
C MET A 187 -15.98 2.92 14.08
N ASP A 188 -15.49 2.11 13.15
CA ASP A 188 -16.00 0.75 12.91
C ASP A 188 -15.89 -0.14 14.16
N SER A 189 -14.78 -0.07 14.88
CA SER A 189 -14.62 -0.81 16.15
C SER A 189 -15.60 -0.34 17.23
N ILE A 190 -15.91 0.96 17.31
CA ILE A 190 -16.88 1.49 18.27
C ILE A 190 -18.28 0.98 17.92
N TRP A 191 -18.69 1.08 16.65
CA TRP A 191 -20.00 0.58 16.20
C TRP A 191 -20.16 -0.92 16.43
N GLN A 192 -19.15 -1.73 16.11
CA GLN A 192 -19.20 -3.18 16.36
C GLN A 192 -19.34 -3.52 17.85
N ASN A 193 -18.67 -2.77 18.74
CA ASN A 193 -18.79 -2.98 20.19
C ASN A 193 -20.20 -2.66 20.72
N GLU A 194 -20.92 -1.75 20.05
CA GLU A 194 -22.32 -1.42 20.33
C GLU A 194 -23.31 -2.36 19.58
N GLY A 195 -22.81 -3.41 18.92
CA GLY A 195 -23.64 -4.36 18.16
C GLY A 195 -24.11 -3.87 16.80
N LEU A 196 -23.51 -2.79 16.26
CA LEU A 196 -23.83 -2.22 14.94
C LEU A 196 -22.78 -2.64 13.89
N ASP A 197 -23.14 -3.60 13.03
CA ASP A 197 -22.30 -3.98 11.88
C ASP A 197 -22.57 -3.07 10.67
N MET A 198 -21.76 -2.01 10.55
CA MET A 198 -21.84 -1.05 9.43
C MET A 198 -21.09 -1.51 8.17
N ARG A 199 -20.46 -2.70 8.19
CA ARG A 199 -19.74 -3.30 7.04
C ARG A 199 -18.67 -2.37 6.43
N MET A 200 -17.95 -1.63 7.28
CA MET A 200 -16.91 -0.71 6.81
C MET A 200 -15.73 -1.49 6.19
N MET A 201 -15.10 -0.91 5.16
CA MET A 201 -13.94 -1.52 4.49
C MET A 201 -12.71 -0.60 4.53
N PRO A 202 -12.10 -0.35 5.71
CA PRO A 202 -10.91 0.48 5.81
C PRO A 202 -9.66 -0.28 5.33
N TYR A 203 -9.44 -0.24 4.02
CA TYR A 203 -8.30 -0.87 3.34
C TYR A 203 -6.94 -0.37 3.87
N ALA A 204 -5.89 -1.16 3.65
CA ALA A 204 -4.54 -0.81 4.07
C ALA A 204 -3.95 0.32 3.18
N CYS A 205 -3.30 1.28 3.83
CA CYS A 205 -2.57 2.36 3.21
C CYS A 205 -1.31 2.59 4.05
N LEU A 206 -0.16 2.74 3.40
CA LEU A 206 1.12 2.92 4.08
C LEU A 206 2.03 3.85 3.29
N ALA A 207 2.43 4.96 3.91
CA ALA A 207 3.54 5.77 3.47
C ALA A 207 4.86 5.05 3.78
N THR A 208 5.74 4.97 2.81
CA THR A 208 7.02 4.25 2.90
C THR A 208 8.23 5.18 2.70
N GLY A 209 7.99 6.42 2.28
CA GLY A 209 9.01 7.46 2.06
C GLY A 209 8.39 8.83 1.84
N LYS A 210 9.21 9.79 1.37
CA LYS A 210 8.74 11.13 0.97
C LYS A 210 7.79 11.03 -0.21
N GLU A 211 6.50 11.30 0.01
CA GLU A 211 5.46 11.25 -1.02
C GLU A 211 5.37 9.90 -1.77
N VAL A 212 5.82 8.82 -1.13
CA VAL A 212 5.80 7.47 -1.70
C VAL A 212 5.10 6.53 -0.74
N GLY A 213 4.28 5.63 -1.29
CA GLY A 213 3.66 4.59 -0.50
C GLY A 213 2.78 3.63 -1.29
N MET A 214 2.08 2.79 -0.56
CA MET A 214 1.26 1.70 -1.09
C MET A 214 -0.17 1.78 -0.58
N ILE A 215 -1.11 1.34 -1.41
CA ILE A 215 -2.53 1.23 -1.09
C ILE A 215 -3.02 -0.16 -1.50
N GLU A 216 -3.71 -0.84 -0.60
CA GLU A 216 -4.37 -2.11 -0.88
C GLU A 216 -5.49 -1.90 -1.90
N VAL A 217 -5.52 -2.78 -2.90
CA VAL A 217 -6.66 -2.83 -3.82
C VAL A 217 -7.80 -3.61 -3.19
N VAL A 218 -8.95 -2.96 -3.04
CA VAL A 218 -10.20 -3.65 -2.69
C VAL A 218 -10.65 -4.47 -3.90
N ARG A 219 -10.69 -5.79 -3.72
CA ARG A 219 -11.07 -6.74 -4.77
C ARG A 219 -12.53 -6.56 -5.18
N ASN A 220 -12.83 -6.85 -6.46
CA ASN A 220 -14.17 -6.78 -7.03
C ASN A 220 -14.85 -5.39 -6.90
N ALA A 221 -14.08 -4.33 -6.65
CA ALA A 221 -14.59 -2.97 -6.54
C ALA A 221 -14.59 -2.26 -7.90
N LYS A 222 -15.60 -1.43 -8.13
CA LYS A 222 -15.67 -0.48 -9.24
C LYS A 222 -16.08 0.88 -8.70
N THR A 223 -15.55 1.95 -9.28
CA THR A 223 -16.02 3.30 -8.97
C THR A 223 -17.47 3.47 -9.44
N VAL A 224 -18.25 4.30 -8.75
CA VAL A 224 -19.62 4.63 -9.15
C VAL A 224 -19.66 5.17 -10.58
N MET A 225 -18.68 6.01 -10.94
CA MET A 225 -18.53 6.52 -12.30
C MET A 225 -18.33 5.40 -13.35
N ASN A 226 -17.53 4.38 -13.05
CA ASN A 226 -17.34 3.25 -13.97
C ASN A 226 -18.61 2.40 -14.13
N ILE A 227 -19.50 2.40 -13.13
CA ILE A 227 -20.81 1.71 -13.21
C ILE A 227 -21.81 2.54 -14.00
N GLN A 228 -21.82 3.87 -13.83
CA GLN A 228 -22.80 4.76 -14.43
C GLN A 228 -22.49 5.16 -15.88
N ARG A 229 -21.23 5.05 -16.33
CA ARG A 229 -20.86 5.34 -17.72
C ARG A 229 -21.52 4.36 -18.69
N LYS A 230 -22.53 4.84 -19.43
CA LYS A 230 -23.01 4.24 -20.68
C LYS A 230 -22.48 5.01 -21.88
N GLY A 231 -21.86 4.31 -22.82
CA GLY A 231 -21.33 4.87 -24.06
C GLY A 231 -19.83 5.12 -24.00
N GLY A 232 -19.13 4.84 -25.11
CA GLY A 232 -17.68 4.95 -25.24
C GLY A 232 -17.16 6.40 -25.06
N ARG A 233 -15.87 6.60 -25.36
CA ARG A 233 -15.11 7.86 -25.13
C ARG A 233 -15.78 9.17 -25.59
N MET A 234 -16.84 9.13 -26.41
CA MET A 234 -17.53 10.29 -26.98
C MET A 234 -19.01 10.45 -26.59
N ALA A 235 -19.58 9.60 -25.72
CA ALA A 235 -20.95 9.83 -25.27
C ALA A 235 -21.00 11.03 -24.31
N ALA A 236 -21.90 11.99 -24.57
CA ALA A 236 -22.21 13.08 -23.64
C ALA A 236 -22.42 12.52 -22.23
N PHE A 237 -21.97 13.26 -21.20
CA PHE A 237 -21.92 12.84 -19.80
C PHE A 237 -23.34 12.60 -19.24
N GLN A 238 -23.99 11.51 -19.66
CA GLN A 238 -25.30 11.10 -19.18
C GLN A 238 -25.11 10.14 -18.02
N VAL A 239 -25.24 10.68 -16.81
CA VAL A 239 -25.25 9.90 -15.57
C VAL A 239 -26.67 9.38 -15.37
N ASP A 240 -26.93 8.13 -15.75
CA ASP A 240 -28.20 7.47 -15.43
C ASP A 240 -28.16 6.99 -13.96
N SER A 241 -28.95 7.67 -13.11
CA SER A 241 -29.05 7.39 -11.67
C SER A 241 -29.56 5.98 -11.35
N THR A 242 -30.24 5.32 -12.30
CA THR A 242 -30.75 3.95 -12.14
C THR A 242 -29.70 2.87 -12.38
N GLN A 243 -28.55 3.19 -12.99
CA GLN A 243 -27.53 2.20 -13.35
C GLN A 243 -26.91 1.54 -12.13
N LEU A 244 -26.70 2.28 -11.05
CA LEU A 244 -26.13 1.70 -9.82
C LEU A 244 -27.06 0.63 -9.23
N HIS A 245 -28.36 0.92 -9.15
CA HIS A 245 -29.35 -0.06 -8.69
C HIS A 245 -29.43 -1.28 -9.61
N LYS A 246 -29.45 -1.07 -10.94
CA LYS A 246 -29.46 -2.15 -11.94
C LYS A 246 -28.22 -3.05 -11.81
N TYR A 247 -27.04 -2.45 -11.67
CA TYR A 247 -25.77 -3.16 -11.48
C TYR A 247 -25.80 -4.02 -10.21
N ILE A 248 -26.27 -3.46 -9.08
CA ILE A 248 -26.39 -4.21 -7.82
C ILE A 248 -27.37 -5.38 -8.00
N LYS A 249 -28.55 -5.15 -8.59
CA LYS A 249 -29.55 -6.20 -8.83
C LYS A 249 -29.05 -7.30 -9.75
N GLU A 250 -28.29 -6.95 -10.78
CA GLU A 250 -27.71 -7.92 -11.72
C GLU A 250 -26.63 -8.79 -11.07
N LYS A 251 -25.79 -8.21 -10.22
CA LYS A 251 -24.71 -8.93 -9.50
C LYS A 251 -25.20 -9.75 -8.31
N ASN A 252 -26.41 -9.49 -7.83
CA ASN A 252 -27.02 -10.16 -6.68
C ASN A 252 -28.39 -10.75 -7.05
N LYS A 253 -28.48 -11.43 -8.19
CA LYS A 253 -29.67 -12.22 -8.51
C LYS A 253 -29.76 -13.32 -7.46
N GLY A 254 -30.84 -13.30 -6.65
CA GLY A 254 -31.07 -14.33 -5.64
C GLY A 254 -31.03 -15.72 -6.28
N ILE A 255 -30.47 -16.68 -5.55
CA ILE A 255 -30.65 -18.10 -5.88
C ILE A 255 -32.15 -18.34 -5.72
N ARG A 256 -32.84 -18.64 -6.83
CA ARG A 256 -34.24 -19.11 -6.79
C ARG A 256 -34.29 -20.52 -6.25
#